data_AF-A0A2V9US77-F1
#
_entry.id   AF-A0A2V9US77-F1
#
_cell.length_a   1.000
_cell.length_b   1.000
_cell.length_c   1.000
_cell.angle_alpha   90.00
_cell.angle_beta   90.00
_cell.angle_gamma   90.00
#
_symmetry.space_group_name_H-M   'P 1'
#
loop_
_entity.id
_entity.type
_entity.pdbx_description
1 polymer ?
#
loop_
_entity_poly.entity_id
_entity_poly.type
_entity_poly.pdbx_seq_one_letter_code
_entity_poly.pdbx_strand_id
1 'polypeptide(L)'
;MATTIPGSCENSNIANLSLPYCFDMNVNIHNNAVVQNSSLGDELFSSTPAGAGGVTLCNGSDYYKFNNNWVCGNMSTGDGGGVVHLGFTKNGDIEHNVILFNQSTNPTITTNGGGLLVMGAPDQDPPCGTTTDQDCLSPPNTISPSDGTGPGLVINANLIMGNSADSGSGGGLRLQHINGTDVLNFPNGSQCNASLTSSNCHWNTVRVTNNIIANNVAGWDGAGVSLQDALAVNIVNNTIVSNDSTASSGVLFGSLFAPLASTPGPATGVNCSTNTLEQSCPQVSGLVSVTNSAVLSANLPTSGLTCPVGHGNADSCRNYSVPLLTNNVIWQNRSFYIGVGGFGDPTKNQNQQKGVTLYNSFTTTPAVSQASTGACPAASYWEIGVRGDSGPGIHSSGFTLAPTYSVLSDAADYPGANNLGSNPVLLSQYCNGSRVPPEVGGMGWEVPPGTNETNALPTPVFSLTPAATVDEGNNWINLRWGPLDMTNPKTNAVLGNYGIGGGSSAIDKADDSVSPSTDYFGHTRPSGAESDIGAVEFAEAAAADLDVTPSALAFGSVRNGTTSAAQFV
;
A
#
# COMPACT_ATOMS: atom_id res chain seq x y z
N MET A 1 -2.93 -34.04 -13.06
CA MET A 1 -1.68 -34.78 -13.38
C MET A 1 -0.79 -33.88 -14.22
N ALA A 2 0.17 -33.20 -13.58
CA ALA A 2 1.37 -32.66 -14.23
C ALA A 2 2.56 -33.22 -13.44
N THR A 3 2.93 -34.47 -13.72
CA THR A 3 3.99 -35.22 -13.02
C THR A 3 5.38 -35.01 -13.64
N THR A 4 5.56 -33.93 -14.40
CA THR A 4 6.88 -33.48 -14.86
C THR A 4 7.06 -32.05 -14.37
N ILE A 5 7.93 -31.88 -13.37
CA ILE A 5 8.50 -30.58 -13.03
C ILE A 5 9.05 -30.01 -14.35
N PRO A 6 8.56 -28.86 -14.85
CA PRO A 6 9.17 -28.21 -16.00
C PRO A 6 10.66 -28.07 -15.68
N GLY A 7 11.53 -28.62 -16.54
CA GLY A 7 12.97 -28.54 -16.30
C GLY A 7 13.36 -27.06 -16.19
N SER A 8 14.02 -26.69 -15.09
CA SER A 8 14.60 -25.36 -14.98
C SER A 8 15.76 -25.22 -15.97
N CYS A 9 15.98 -24.01 -16.46
CA CYS A 9 17.20 -23.64 -17.19
C CYS A 9 18.42 -23.49 -16.26
N GLU A 10 18.22 -23.59 -14.94
CA GLU A 10 19.27 -23.60 -13.94
C GLU A 10 19.38 -24.95 -13.24
N ASN A 11 20.55 -25.22 -12.67
CA ASN A 11 20.80 -26.40 -11.86
C ASN A 11 21.27 -25.98 -10.47
N SER A 12 20.82 -26.68 -9.44
CA SER A 12 21.33 -26.56 -8.07
C SER A 12 21.56 -27.93 -7.48
N ASN A 13 22.60 -28.05 -6.65
CA ASN A 13 22.86 -29.24 -5.84
C ASN A 13 22.17 -29.18 -4.45
N ILE A 14 21.42 -28.12 -4.18
CA ILE A 14 20.66 -27.93 -2.94
C ILE A 14 19.28 -28.55 -3.14
N ALA A 15 18.98 -29.60 -2.36
CA ALA A 15 17.68 -30.25 -2.40
C ALA A 15 16.56 -29.26 -1.97
N ASN A 16 15.41 -29.35 -2.63
CA ASN A 16 14.21 -28.53 -2.38
C ASN A 16 14.38 -27.02 -2.61
N LEU A 17 15.47 -26.57 -3.23
CA LEU A 17 15.60 -25.18 -3.66
C LEU A 17 14.70 -24.92 -4.88
N SER A 18 13.84 -23.91 -4.78
CA SER A 18 13.05 -23.44 -5.92
C SER A 18 13.96 -22.82 -6.98
N LEU A 19 13.76 -23.23 -8.23
CA LEU A 19 14.51 -22.78 -9.40
C LEU A 19 13.56 -22.07 -10.37
N PRO A 20 14.06 -21.18 -11.25
CA PRO A 20 13.23 -20.48 -12.23
C PRO A 20 12.55 -21.49 -13.17
N TYR A 21 11.32 -21.18 -13.59
CA TYR A 21 10.59 -22.01 -14.58
C TYR A 21 11.16 -21.86 -15.98
N CYS A 22 11.73 -20.69 -16.28
CA CYS A 22 12.34 -20.35 -17.56
C CYS A 22 11.38 -20.44 -18.75
N PHE A 23 10.10 -20.07 -18.53
CA PHE A 23 9.11 -19.98 -19.61
C PHE A 23 9.32 -18.72 -20.45
N ASP A 24 9.29 -17.56 -19.80
CA ASP A 24 9.50 -16.26 -20.44
C ASP A 24 10.63 -15.54 -19.71
N MET A 25 11.83 -15.56 -20.30
CA MET A 25 13.03 -15.05 -19.64
C MET A 25 13.44 -13.68 -20.16
N ASN A 26 13.90 -12.81 -19.24
CA ASN A 26 14.53 -11.52 -19.56
C ASN A 26 13.62 -10.59 -20.41
N VAL A 27 12.30 -10.69 -20.22
CA VAL A 27 11.35 -9.82 -20.91
C VAL A 27 11.50 -8.41 -20.37
N ASN A 28 11.70 -7.44 -21.25
CA ASN A 28 11.80 -6.03 -20.89
C ASN A 28 10.57 -5.27 -21.38
N ILE A 29 9.75 -4.79 -20.44
CA ILE A 29 8.51 -4.07 -20.67
C ILE A 29 8.74 -2.62 -20.25
N HIS A 30 8.94 -1.74 -21.23
CA HIS A 30 9.30 -0.36 -20.95
C HIS A 30 8.67 0.65 -21.89
N ASN A 31 8.47 1.88 -21.38
CA ASN A 31 7.93 3.03 -22.11
C ASN A 31 6.53 2.81 -22.70
N ASN A 32 5.69 2.03 -22.02
CA ASN A 32 4.28 1.82 -22.41
C ASN A 32 3.34 2.75 -21.64
N ALA A 33 2.18 3.04 -22.24
CA ALA A 33 1.03 3.63 -21.55
C ALA A 33 -0.12 2.62 -21.52
N VAL A 34 -0.49 2.18 -20.32
CA VAL A 34 -1.55 1.19 -20.04
C VAL A 34 -2.65 1.91 -19.27
N VAL A 35 -3.71 2.29 -19.96
CA VAL A 35 -4.72 3.21 -19.42
C VAL A 35 -6.13 2.72 -19.64
N GLN A 36 -6.99 2.92 -18.65
CA GLN A 36 -8.44 2.68 -18.74
C GLN A 36 -8.84 1.27 -19.15
N ASN A 37 -8.03 0.27 -18.79
CA ASN A 37 -8.38 -1.13 -18.97
C ASN A 37 -9.19 -1.64 -17.78
N SER A 38 -9.96 -2.71 -18.00
CA SER A 38 -10.67 -3.42 -16.95
C SER A 38 -10.43 -4.91 -17.07
N SER A 39 -10.08 -5.55 -15.96
CA SER A 39 -10.02 -7.01 -15.82
C SER A 39 -11.21 -7.47 -15.00
N LEU A 40 -11.87 -8.52 -15.47
CA LEU A 40 -12.98 -9.18 -14.79
C LEU A 40 -12.60 -10.64 -14.58
N GLY A 41 -12.56 -11.09 -13.33
CA GLY A 41 -12.32 -12.49 -12.95
C GLY A 41 -13.54 -13.10 -12.29
N ASP A 42 -13.56 -14.44 -12.21
CA ASP A 42 -14.70 -15.20 -11.69
C ASP A 42 -14.76 -15.15 -10.15
N GLU A 43 -15.92 -14.73 -9.66
CA GLU A 43 -16.19 -14.18 -8.32
C GLU A 43 -16.58 -15.23 -7.26
N LEU A 44 -16.67 -16.52 -7.61
CA LEU A 44 -17.02 -17.58 -6.67
C LEU A 44 -16.04 -18.76 -6.77
N PHE A 45 -15.14 -18.88 -5.79
CA PHE A 45 -14.34 -20.09 -5.56
C PHE A 45 -13.56 -20.58 -6.80
N SER A 46 -13.08 -19.64 -7.63
CA SER A 46 -12.27 -19.99 -8.78
C SER A 46 -10.79 -19.77 -8.45
N SER A 47 -9.98 -20.79 -8.69
CA SER A 47 -8.51 -20.76 -8.70
C SER A 47 -7.93 -19.87 -9.82
N THR A 48 -8.76 -19.02 -10.44
CA THR A 48 -8.39 -18.05 -11.46
C THR A 48 -8.65 -16.64 -10.94
N PRO A 49 -7.69 -16.03 -10.22
CA PRO A 49 -7.79 -14.62 -9.89
C PRO A 49 -8.01 -13.82 -11.18
N ALA A 50 -8.84 -12.77 -11.12
CA ALA A 50 -8.75 -11.75 -12.14
C ALA A 50 -7.29 -11.26 -12.19
N GLY A 51 -6.68 -11.23 -13.38
CA GLY A 51 -5.40 -10.53 -13.53
C GLY A 51 -5.58 -9.05 -13.21
N ALA A 52 -4.47 -8.32 -13.11
CA ALA A 52 -4.50 -6.88 -12.98
C ALA A 52 -5.36 -6.23 -14.08
N GLY A 53 -6.05 -5.14 -13.76
CA GLY A 53 -6.68 -4.30 -14.76
C GLY A 53 -5.68 -3.79 -15.79
N GLY A 54 -4.47 -3.42 -15.35
CA GLY A 54 -3.38 -2.98 -16.20
C GLY A 54 -2.48 -4.13 -16.70
N VAL A 55 -1.48 -4.51 -15.91
CA VAL A 55 -0.42 -5.45 -16.32
C VAL A 55 -0.31 -6.61 -15.33
N THR A 56 -0.34 -7.85 -15.81
CA THR A 56 -0.08 -9.04 -15.00
C THR A 56 1.19 -9.74 -15.48
N LEU A 57 2.11 -9.95 -14.56
CA LEU A 57 3.32 -10.75 -14.73
C LEU A 57 3.08 -12.09 -14.04
N CYS A 58 2.98 -13.15 -14.83
CA CYS A 58 2.60 -14.47 -14.34
C CYS A 58 3.84 -15.31 -13.98
N ASN A 59 3.58 -16.36 -13.21
CA ASN A 59 4.55 -17.38 -12.81
C ASN A 59 5.45 -17.83 -13.98
N GLY A 60 6.77 -17.80 -13.77
CA GLY A 60 7.76 -18.16 -14.79
C GLY A 60 8.20 -17.02 -15.73
N SER A 61 7.84 -15.77 -15.43
CA SER A 61 8.35 -14.56 -16.11
C SER A 61 9.78 -14.19 -15.63
N ASP A 62 10.67 -15.17 -15.50
CA ASP A 62 11.94 -15.02 -14.81
C ASP A 62 12.82 -13.88 -15.39
N TYR A 63 13.44 -13.10 -14.51
CA TYR A 63 14.33 -11.99 -14.88
C TYR A 63 13.66 -10.84 -15.66
N TYR A 64 12.34 -10.66 -15.52
CA TYR A 64 11.67 -9.56 -16.20
C TYR A 64 12.17 -8.19 -15.69
N LYS A 65 12.06 -7.20 -16.58
CA LYS A 65 12.17 -5.77 -16.25
C LYS A 65 10.87 -5.08 -16.64
N PHE A 66 10.27 -4.39 -15.69
CA PHE A 66 9.10 -3.55 -15.90
C PHE A 66 9.48 -2.13 -15.49
N ASN A 67 9.82 -1.29 -16.46
CA ASN A 67 10.39 0.01 -16.16
C ASN A 67 9.94 1.16 -17.06
N ASN A 68 9.88 2.38 -16.51
CA ASN A 68 9.51 3.59 -17.25
C ASN A 68 8.14 3.50 -17.94
N ASN A 69 7.17 2.78 -17.36
CA ASN A 69 5.82 2.68 -17.86
C ASN A 69 4.86 3.64 -17.14
N TRP A 70 3.78 3.97 -17.82
CA TRP A 70 2.66 4.74 -17.31
C TRP A 70 1.43 3.84 -17.20
N VAL A 71 1.00 3.51 -15.98
CA VAL A 71 -0.14 2.62 -15.70
C VAL A 71 -1.21 3.40 -14.95
N CYS A 72 -2.27 3.81 -15.64
CA CYS A 72 -3.21 4.79 -15.10
C CYS A 72 -4.69 4.45 -15.30
N GLY A 73 -5.48 4.55 -14.24
CA GLY A 73 -6.95 4.48 -14.36
C GLY A 73 -7.48 3.12 -14.75
N ASN A 74 -6.75 2.04 -14.47
CA ASN A 74 -7.18 0.67 -14.74
C ASN A 74 -8.00 0.11 -13.57
N MET A 75 -8.88 -0.86 -13.85
CA MET A 75 -9.77 -1.46 -12.86
C MET A 75 -9.66 -3.00 -12.86
N SER A 76 -9.72 -3.63 -11.69
CA SER A 76 -9.84 -5.09 -11.58
C SER A 76 -10.96 -5.47 -10.61
N THR A 77 -11.71 -6.53 -10.94
CA THR A 77 -12.59 -7.21 -9.97
C THR A 77 -11.88 -8.27 -9.13
N GLY A 78 -10.59 -8.48 -9.33
CA GLY A 78 -9.76 -9.30 -8.45
C GLY A 78 -8.77 -8.45 -7.67
N ASP A 79 -7.80 -9.12 -7.05
CA ASP A 79 -6.64 -8.46 -6.47
C ASP A 79 -5.82 -7.78 -7.58
N GLY A 80 -5.34 -6.56 -7.32
CA GLY A 80 -4.49 -5.81 -8.24
C GLY A 80 -5.24 -4.95 -9.25
N GLY A 81 -5.34 -3.64 -9.04
CA GLY A 81 -5.91 -2.72 -10.03
C GLY A 81 -4.93 -2.41 -11.18
N GLY A 82 -3.73 -1.94 -10.83
CA GLY A 82 -2.73 -1.45 -11.79
C GLY A 82 -1.81 -2.55 -12.32
N VAL A 83 -0.91 -3.03 -11.49
CA VAL A 83 0.12 -4.02 -11.84
C VAL A 83 0.08 -5.18 -10.84
N VAL A 84 0.20 -6.41 -11.33
CA VAL A 84 0.29 -7.62 -10.51
C VAL A 84 1.52 -8.42 -10.91
N HIS A 85 2.34 -8.78 -9.93
CA HIS A 85 3.25 -9.91 -9.99
C HIS A 85 2.56 -11.10 -9.32
N LEU A 86 2.30 -12.17 -10.07
CA LEU A 86 1.52 -13.33 -9.64
C LEU A 86 2.33 -14.63 -9.75
N GLY A 87 2.67 -15.22 -8.61
CA GLY A 87 3.40 -16.48 -8.53
C GLY A 87 4.91 -16.31 -8.53
N PHE A 88 5.60 -17.44 -8.63
CA PHE A 88 7.04 -17.50 -8.46
C PHE A 88 7.78 -16.98 -9.70
N THR A 89 8.51 -15.89 -9.52
CA THR A 89 9.36 -15.33 -10.58
C THR A 89 10.69 -14.92 -10.01
N LYS A 90 11.77 -15.48 -10.55
CA LYS A 90 13.10 -15.20 -10.04
C LYS A 90 13.61 -13.84 -10.53
N ASN A 91 14.12 -13.01 -9.61
CA ASN A 91 14.83 -11.76 -9.90
C ASN A 91 14.06 -10.78 -10.81
N GLY A 92 12.78 -10.56 -10.52
CA GLY A 92 12.00 -9.50 -11.18
C GLY A 92 12.47 -8.10 -10.79
N ASP A 93 12.30 -7.14 -11.69
CA ASP A 93 12.68 -5.74 -11.48
C ASP A 93 11.54 -4.80 -11.91
N ILE A 94 10.97 -4.05 -10.96
CA ILE A 94 9.89 -3.08 -11.16
C ILE A 94 10.44 -1.71 -10.78
N GLU A 95 10.81 -0.89 -11.76
CA GLU A 95 11.43 0.40 -11.44
C GLU A 95 11.06 1.59 -12.32
N HIS A 96 11.09 2.79 -11.77
CA HIS A 96 10.85 4.04 -12.49
C HIS A 96 9.49 4.10 -13.23
N ASN A 97 8.47 3.38 -12.73
CA ASN A 97 7.13 3.43 -13.28
C ASN A 97 6.28 4.49 -12.58
N VAL A 98 5.24 4.92 -13.28
CA VAL A 98 4.19 5.80 -12.76
C VAL A 98 2.88 4.99 -12.74
N ILE A 99 2.43 4.60 -11.55
CA ILE A 99 1.26 3.75 -11.30
C ILE A 99 0.22 4.58 -10.57
N LEU A 100 -0.78 5.05 -11.31
CA LEU A 100 -1.70 6.09 -10.86
C LEU A 100 -3.17 5.67 -10.95
N PHE A 101 -3.98 6.05 -9.97
CA PHE A 101 -5.44 6.07 -10.15
C PHE A 101 -6.08 4.73 -10.53
N ASN A 102 -5.40 3.61 -10.25
CA ASN A 102 -5.92 2.27 -10.51
C ASN A 102 -6.79 1.79 -9.34
N GLN A 103 -7.75 0.91 -9.63
CA GLN A 103 -8.76 0.49 -8.68
C GLN A 103 -8.90 -1.03 -8.68
N SER A 104 -8.82 -1.62 -7.50
CA SER A 104 -9.23 -3.01 -7.23
C SER A 104 -10.53 -2.94 -6.44
N THR A 105 -11.58 -3.54 -6.99
CA THR A 105 -12.94 -3.43 -6.45
C THR A 105 -13.78 -4.63 -6.82
N ASN A 106 -14.38 -5.27 -5.82
CA ASN A 106 -15.30 -6.37 -6.04
C ASN A 106 -16.50 -6.22 -5.10
N PRO A 107 -17.75 -6.35 -5.59
CA PRO A 107 -18.94 -6.30 -4.75
C PRO A 107 -19.12 -7.55 -3.88
N THR A 108 -18.57 -8.70 -4.27
CA THR A 108 -18.79 -10.00 -3.59
C THR A 108 -17.63 -10.49 -2.74
N ILE A 109 -16.46 -9.86 -2.77
CA ILE A 109 -15.32 -10.23 -1.93
C ILE A 109 -14.40 -9.05 -1.63
N THR A 110 -13.59 -9.21 -0.59
CA THR A 110 -12.45 -8.32 -0.35
C THR A 110 -11.41 -8.50 -1.44
N THR A 111 -10.97 -7.40 -2.04
CA THR A 111 -9.87 -7.38 -3.02
C THR A 111 -8.76 -6.42 -2.58
N ASN A 112 -7.52 -6.84 -2.77
CA ASN A 112 -6.33 -6.20 -2.24
C ASN A 112 -5.43 -5.70 -3.37
N GLY A 113 -4.60 -4.70 -3.09
CA GLY A 113 -3.65 -4.18 -4.08
C GLY A 113 -4.32 -3.27 -5.12
N GLY A 114 -4.36 -1.97 -4.86
CA GLY A 114 -4.89 -1.02 -5.86
C GLY A 114 -3.88 -0.72 -6.97
N GLY A 115 -2.69 -0.25 -6.58
CA GLY A 115 -1.63 0.16 -7.50
C GLY A 115 -0.78 -1.02 -7.97
N LEU A 116 0.03 -1.55 -7.07
CA LEU A 116 0.93 -2.67 -7.30
C LEU A 116 0.65 -3.79 -6.30
N LEU A 117 0.41 -4.98 -6.81
CA LEU A 117 0.31 -6.21 -6.04
C LEU A 117 1.49 -7.13 -6.38
N VAL A 118 2.12 -7.68 -5.35
CA VAL A 118 2.99 -8.84 -5.49
C VAL A 118 2.40 -9.95 -4.65
N MET A 119 2.08 -11.07 -5.31
CA MET A 119 1.52 -12.21 -4.63
C MET A 119 2.05 -13.55 -5.09
N GLY A 120 2.17 -14.49 -4.15
CA GLY A 120 2.34 -15.90 -4.49
C GLY A 120 1.17 -16.41 -5.31
N ALA A 121 1.38 -17.51 -6.03
CA ALA A 121 0.30 -18.12 -6.80
C ALA A 121 -0.78 -18.61 -5.82
N PRO A 122 -2.07 -18.38 -6.10
CA PRO A 122 -3.14 -18.91 -5.28
C PRO A 122 -3.05 -20.43 -5.25
N ASP A 123 -3.31 -21.02 -4.07
CA ASP A 123 -3.36 -22.47 -3.92
C ASP A 123 -4.47 -23.05 -4.81
N GLN A 124 -4.31 -24.29 -5.29
CA GLN A 124 -5.41 -24.97 -5.95
C GLN A 124 -6.50 -25.29 -4.92
N ASP A 125 -7.71 -24.78 -5.16
CA ASP A 125 -8.88 -25.16 -4.37
C ASP A 125 -9.06 -26.68 -4.41
N PRO A 126 -9.13 -27.35 -3.26
CA PRO A 126 -9.46 -28.77 -3.21
C PRO A 126 -10.84 -28.99 -3.84
N PRO A 127 -10.98 -29.91 -4.82
CA PRO A 127 -12.28 -30.15 -5.44
C PRO A 127 -13.26 -30.67 -4.38
N CYS A 128 -14.37 -29.96 -4.19
CA CYS A 128 -15.45 -30.40 -3.31
C CYS A 128 -16.10 -31.71 -3.81
N GLY A 129 -16.51 -32.56 -2.86
CA GLY A 129 -17.35 -33.71 -3.16
C GLY A 129 -18.75 -33.26 -3.60
N THR A 130 -19.30 -33.87 -4.66
CA THR A 130 -20.55 -33.46 -5.34
C THR A 130 -21.85 -33.57 -4.51
N THR A 131 -21.79 -33.89 -3.22
CA THR A 131 -22.97 -34.20 -2.39
C THR A 131 -23.03 -33.43 -1.08
N THR A 132 -22.13 -32.48 -0.83
CA THR A 132 -22.12 -31.69 0.40
C THR A 132 -21.76 -30.26 0.07
N ASP A 133 -22.79 -29.41 -0.02
CA ASP A 133 -22.73 -27.95 -0.10
C ASP A 133 -22.38 -27.37 1.28
N GLN A 134 -21.28 -27.86 1.85
CA GLN A 134 -20.67 -27.32 3.05
C GLN A 134 -19.27 -26.97 2.62
N ASP A 135 -18.98 -25.67 2.52
CA ASP A 135 -17.71 -25.09 2.10
C ASP A 135 -16.55 -25.99 2.55
N CYS A 136 -15.87 -26.62 1.59
CA CYS A 136 -14.88 -27.66 1.86
C CYS A 136 -13.58 -27.04 2.39
N LEU A 137 -13.64 -26.41 3.55
CA LEU A 137 -12.49 -25.86 4.25
C LEU A 137 -11.62 -27.04 4.68
N SER A 138 -10.63 -27.35 3.86
CA SER A 138 -9.59 -28.29 4.23
C SER A 138 -8.82 -27.71 5.42
N PRO A 139 -8.53 -28.51 6.47
CA PRO A 139 -7.74 -28.03 7.59
C PRO A 139 -6.44 -27.38 7.11
N PRO A 140 -6.04 -26.19 7.60
CA PRO A 140 -4.90 -25.46 7.04
C PRO A 140 -3.58 -26.25 7.00
N ASN A 141 -3.38 -27.17 7.94
CA ASN A 141 -2.22 -28.07 7.99
C ASN A 141 -2.23 -29.19 6.92
N THR A 142 -3.28 -29.30 6.12
CA THR A 142 -3.38 -30.24 4.98
C THR A 142 -3.18 -29.54 3.64
N ILE A 143 -3.16 -28.21 3.63
CA ILE A 143 -2.90 -27.36 2.47
C ILE A 143 -1.42 -27.02 2.50
N SER A 144 -0.71 -27.25 1.39
CA SER A 144 0.67 -26.79 1.27
C SER A 144 0.67 -25.28 1.05
N PRO A 145 1.51 -24.49 1.76
CA PRO A 145 1.62 -23.06 1.49
C PRO A 145 2.01 -22.77 0.04
N SER A 146 1.73 -21.56 -0.43
CA SER A 146 2.18 -21.07 -1.74
C SER A 146 3.71 -21.19 -1.90
N ASP A 147 4.17 -21.39 -3.13
CA ASP A 147 5.61 -21.31 -3.47
C ASP A 147 6.15 -19.87 -3.39
N GLY A 148 5.24 -18.91 -3.23
CA GLY A 148 5.54 -17.50 -3.05
C GLY A 148 5.90 -16.79 -4.35
N THR A 149 6.61 -15.67 -4.23
CA THR A 149 6.86 -14.74 -5.36
C THR A 149 8.21 -14.93 -6.04
N GLY A 150 9.06 -15.81 -5.49
CA GLY A 150 10.44 -15.95 -5.94
C GLY A 150 11.40 -14.95 -5.28
N PRO A 151 12.71 -15.23 -5.33
CA PRO A 151 13.73 -14.42 -4.68
C PRO A 151 14.16 -13.21 -5.52
N GLY A 152 14.64 -12.18 -4.85
CA GLY A 152 15.37 -11.08 -5.46
C GLY A 152 14.50 -10.03 -6.17
N LEU A 153 13.21 -9.97 -5.87
CA LEU A 153 12.32 -8.95 -6.46
C LEU A 153 12.74 -7.55 -6.00
N VAL A 154 12.85 -6.63 -6.96
CA VAL A 154 13.16 -5.22 -6.74
C VAL A 154 11.96 -4.37 -7.10
N ILE A 155 11.55 -3.48 -6.19
CA ILE A 155 10.59 -2.43 -6.45
C ILE A 155 11.29 -1.11 -6.13
N ASN A 156 11.77 -0.40 -7.16
CA ASN A 156 12.65 0.75 -6.98
C ASN A 156 12.14 2.01 -7.69
N ALA A 157 12.17 3.17 -7.02
CA ALA A 157 11.95 4.47 -7.66
C ALA A 157 10.63 4.59 -8.45
N ASN A 158 9.55 3.92 -8.03
CA ASN A 158 8.23 4.07 -8.64
C ASN A 158 7.43 5.17 -7.95
N LEU A 159 6.59 5.85 -8.72
CA LEU A 159 5.50 6.68 -8.20
C LEU A 159 4.22 5.85 -8.17
N ILE A 160 3.72 5.56 -6.97
CA ILE A 160 2.49 4.80 -6.75
C ILE A 160 1.50 5.72 -6.05
N MET A 161 0.60 6.34 -6.82
CA MET A 161 -0.24 7.41 -6.30
C MET A 161 -1.72 7.31 -6.66
N GLY A 162 -2.58 7.56 -5.69
CA GLY A 162 -4.01 7.71 -5.95
C GLY A 162 -4.69 6.41 -6.38
N ASN A 163 -4.13 5.25 -6.06
CA ASN A 163 -4.77 3.96 -6.33
C ASN A 163 -5.70 3.55 -5.17
N SER A 164 -6.72 2.72 -5.42
CA SER A 164 -7.55 2.13 -4.36
C SER A 164 -7.65 0.62 -4.37
N ALA A 165 -7.66 0.06 -3.16
CA ALA A 165 -8.22 -1.26 -2.85
C ALA A 165 -9.51 -1.02 -2.06
N ASP A 166 -10.65 -0.97 -2.74
CA ASP A 166 -11.89 -0.40 -2.18
C ASP A 166 -12.42 -1.17 -0.97
N SER A 167 -12.32 -2.50 -1.00
CA SER A 167 -12.80 -3.40 0.05
C SER A 167 -11.66 -4.10 0.81
N GLY A 168 -10.40 -3.89 0.43
CA GLY A 168 -9.25 -4.59 1.03
C GLY A 168 -8.09 -3.71 1.43
N SER A 169 -6.90 -4.30 1.36
CA SER A 169 -5.67 -3.75 1.94
C SER A 169 -4.66 -3.39 0.85
N GLY A 170 -3.72 -2.48 1.12
CA GLY A 170 -2.64 -2.19 0.16
C GLY A 170 -3.11 -1.36 -1.03
N GLY A 171 -3.74 -0.21 -0.78
CA GLY A 171 -4.19 0.68 -1.84
C GLY A 171 -3.05 1.03 -2.82
N GLY A 172 -1.87 1.37 -2.31
CA GLY A 172 -0.66 1.58 -3.08
C GLY A 172 0.04 0.27 -3.41
N LEU A 173 0.63 -0.37 -2.40
CA LEU A 173 1.40 -1.60 -2.53
C LEU A 173 0.84 -2.70 -1.60
N ARG A 174 0.58 -3.87 -2.18
CA ARG A 174 0.23 -5.09 -1.44
C ARG A 174 1.29 -6.16 -1.68
N LEU A 175 1.83 -6.72 -0.61
CA LEU A 175 2.72 -7.88 -0.61
C LEU A 175 2.03 -9.01 0.16
N GLN A 176 1.64 -10.09 -0.52
CA GLN A 176 0.90 -11.19 0.09
C GLN A 176 1.42 -12.55 -0.36
N HIS A 177 1.55 -13.52 0.53
CA HIS A 177 2.11 -14.82 0.17
C HIS A 177 3.48 -14.66 -0.53
N ILE A 178 4.34 -13.77 -0.02
CA ILE A 178 5.70 -13.62 -0.56
C ILE A 178 6.50 -14.88 -0.25
N ASN A 179 6.39 -15.34 1.00
CA ASN A 179 7.03 -16.54 1.53
C ASN A 179 5.99 -17.63 1.82
N GLY A 180 6.43 -18.87 1.71
CA GLY A 180 5.66 -20.08 1.94
C GLY A 180 6.57 -21.29 2.00
N THR A 181 6.59 -22.12 0.94
CA THR A 181 7.37 -23.39 0.92
C THR A 181 8.89 -23.19 1.08
N ASP A 182 9.43 -22.05 0.67
CA ASP A 182 10.83 -21.66 0.87
C ASP A 182 11.22 -21.68 2.36
N VAL A 183 10.36 -21.16 3.24
CA VAL A 183 10.61 -21.11 4.69
C VAL A 183 10.50 -22.49 5.34
N LEU A 184 9.59 -23.33 4.84
CA LEU A 184 9.44 -24.72 5.31
C LEU A 184 10.69 -25.55 4.97
N ASN A 185 11.20 -25.39 3.74
CA ASN A 185 12.37 -26.12 3.26
C ASN A 185 13.67 -25.60 3.86
N PHE A 186 13.76 -24.30 4.15
CA PHE A 186 14.95 -23.63 4.66
C PHE A 186 14.64 -22.81 5.92
N PRO A 187 14.35 -23.43 7.08
CA PRO A 187 13.92 -22.70 8.29
C PRO A 187 14.97 -21.76 8.88
N ASN A 188 16.24 -21.87 8.48
CA ASN A 188 17.29 -20.99 8.96
C ASN A 188 17.33 -19.65 8.21
N GLY A 189 16.37 -18.76 8.48
CA GLY A 189 16.32 -17.42 7.89
C GLY A 189 17.53 -16.54 8.22
N SER A 190 18.30 -16.84 9.27
CA SER A 190 19.51 -16.06 9.62
C SER A 190 20.61 -16.08 8.54
N GLN A 191 20.50 -16.97 7.54
CA GLN A 191 21.37 -16.98 6.35
C GLN A 191 21.08 -15.82 5.38
N CYS A 192 19.90 -15.22 5.47
CA CYS A 192 19.55 -13.97 4.81
C CYS A 192 20.14 -12.79 5.59
N ASN A 193 21.12 -12.12 4.98
CA ASN A 193 21.72 -10.92 5.54
C ASN A 193 20.75 -9.73 5.49
N ALA A 194 21.08 -8.65 6.21
CA ALA A 194 20.20 -7.47 6.30
C ALA A 194 19.88 -6.83 4.94
N SER A 195 20.76 -6.95 3.94
CA SER A 195 20.52 -6.43 2.59
C SER A 195 19.66 -7.34 1.71
N LEU A 196 19.32 -8.56 2.17
CA LEU A 196 18.62 -9.59 1.41
C LEU A 196 19.28 -9.93 0.06
N THR A 197 20.61 -9.82 -0.01
CA THR A 197 21.41 -10.10 -1.22
C THR A 197 22.39 -11.26 -1.05
N SER A 198 22.44 -11.87 0.14
CA SER A 198 23.26 -13.06 0.42
C SER A 198 22.93 -14.20 -0.54
N SER A 199 23.95 -14.81 -1.15
CA SER A 199 23.79 -16.01 -1.99
C SER A 199 23.30 -17.24 -1.23
N ASN A 200 23.38 -17.21 0.11
CA ASN A 200 22.89 -18.27 0.99
C ASN A 200 21.46 -18.00 1.49
N CYS A 201 20.83 -16.89 1.08
CA CYS A 201 19.43 -16.64 1.37
C CYS A 201 18.59 -17.47 0.39
N HIS A 202 17.87 -18.45 0.94
CA HIS A 202 16.99 -19.33 0.16
C HIS A 202 15.51 -18.97 0.30
N TRP A 203 15.21 -17.85 0.96
CA TRP A 203 13.86 -17.32 1.06
C TRP A 203 13.56 -16.45 -0.16
N ASN A 204 12.28 -16.34 -0.50
CA ASN A 204 11.77 -15.31 -1.39
C ASN A 204 11.98 -13.95 -0.73
N THR A 205 12.49 -12.98 -1.48
CA THR A 205 12.89 -11.67 -0.95
C THR A 205 12.37 -10.56 -1.82
N VAL A 206 11.92 -9.49 -1.17
CA VAL A 206 11.44 -8.27 -1.83
C VAL A 206 12.19 -7.07 -1.25
N ARG A 207 12.74 -6.23 -2.11
CA ARG A 207 13.35 -4.95 -1.71
C ARG A 207 12.56 -3.80 -2.31
N VAL A 208 11.95 -3.01 -1.44
CA VAL A 208 11.17 -1.82 -1.77
C VAL A 208 12.02 -0.60 -1.44
N THR A 209 12.54 0.09 -2.46
CA THR A 209 13.48 1.20 -2.30
C THR A 209 13.11 2.45 -3.09
N ASN A 210 13.37 3.63 -2.54
CA ASN A 210 13.21 4.91 -3.26
C ASN A 210 11.80 5.18 -3.83
N ASN A 211 10.76 4.44 -3.44
CA ASN A 211 9.43 4.65 -3.99
C ASN A 211 8.73 5.81 -3.30
N ILE A 212 7.91 6.52 -4.06
CA ILE A 212 6.95 7.48 -3.55
C ILE A 212 5.57 6.81 -3.59
N ILE A 213 5.02 6.49 -2.43
CA ILE A 213 3.73 5.81 -2.26
C ILE A 213 2.79 6.79 -1.57
N ALA A 214 1.99 7.49 -2.36
CA ALA A 214 1.27 8.65 -1.86
C ALA A 214 -0.20 8.65 -2.22
N ASN A 215 -1.05 9.22 -1.36
CA ASN A 215 -2.43 9.50 -1.73
C ASN A 215 -3.26 8.26 -2.13
N ASN A 216 -2.87 7.05 -1.76
CA ASN A 216 -3.63 5.83 -2.06
C ASN A 216 -4.73 5.60 -1.01
N VAL A 217 -5.72 4.78 -1.32
CA VAL A 217 -6.87 4.49 -0.44
C VAL A 217 -7.04 2.99 -0.22
N ALA A 218 -7.28 2.57 1.01
CA ALA A 218 -7.68 1.20 1.34
C ALA A 218 -8.97 1.18 2.17
N GLY A 219 -9.89 0.32 1.78
CA GLY A 219 -11.12 0.03 2.51
C GLY A 219 -10.88 -0.59 3.87
N TRP A 220 -9.83 -1.42 3.98
CA TRP A 220 -9.44 -2.08 5.21
C TRP A 220 -8.28 -1.35 5.87
N ASP A 221 -7.03 -1.70 5.57
CA ASP A 221 -5.83 -1.14 6.20
C ASP A 221 -4.66 -1.05 5.21
N GLY A 222 -3.58 -0.39 5.63
CA GLY A 222 -2.33 -0.29 4.86
C GLY A 222 -2.54 0.34 3.49
N ALA A 223 -3.23 1.47 3.45
CA ALA A 223 -3.46 2.22 2.21
C ALA A 223 -2.17 2.52 1.46
N GLY A 224 -1.07 2.82 2.16
CA GLY A 224 0.25 2.89 1.54
C GLY A 224 0.78 1.50 1.19
N VAL A 225 1.13 0.72 2.21
CA VAL A 225 1.73 -0.62 2.09
C VAL A 225 1.04 -1.62 3.01
N SER A 226 0.79 -2.84 2.55
CA SER A 226 0.33 -3.94 3.41
C SER A 226 1.07 -5.25 3.16
N LEU A 227 1.42 -5.93 4.25
CA LEU A 227 2.27 -7.13 4.27
C LEU A 227 1.52 -8.32 4.88
N GLN A 228 1.48 -9.47 4.19
CA GLN A 228 1.01 -10.74 4.74
C GLN A 228 1.88 -11.87 4.19
N ASP A 229 2.28 -12.81 5.04
CA ASP A 229 3.20 -13.89 4.66
C ASP A 229 4.48 -13.34 3.99
N ALA A 230 4.95 -12.19 4.46
CA ALA A 230 6.05 -11.42 3.89
C ALA A 230 7.19 -11.32 4.91
N LEU A 231 7.94 -12.42 5.02
CA LEU A 231 8.89 -12.69 6.09
C LEU A 231 10.30 -12.19 5.80
N ALA A 232 10.60 -11.84 4.54
CA ALA A 232 11.86 -11.24 4.11
C ALA A 232 11.62 -10.06 3.15
N VAL A 233 11.27 -8.91 3.73
CA VAL A 233 10.98 -7.68 2.98
C VAL A 233 11.74 -6.50 3.58
N ASN A 234 12.53 -5.84 2.74
CA ASN A 234 13.18 -4.58 3.08
C ASN A 234 12.38 -3.41 2.53
N ILE A 235 12.10 -2.42 3.36
CA ILE A 235 11.47 -1.16 2.98
C ILE A 235 12.42 -0.06 3.42
N VAL A 236 13.17 0.48 2.46
CA VAL A 236 14.30 1.38 2.70
C VAL A 236 14.20 2.64 1.84
N ASN A 237 14.40 3.82 2.42
CA ASN A 237 14.40 5.07 1.64
C ASN A 237 13.12 5.30 0.82
N ASN A 238 11.93 4.95 1.34
CA ASN A 238 10.66 5.26 0.68
C ASN A 238 10.00 6.49 1.30
N THR A 239 9.16 7.18 0.52
CA THR A 239 8.25 8.21 1.00
C THR A 239 6.81 7.69 0.92
N ILE A 240 6.23 7.33 2.07
CA ILE A 240 4.87 6.79 2.23
C ILE A 240 4.00 7.85 2.92
N VAL A 241 3.18 8.58 2.16
CA VAL A 241 2.60 9.85 2.64
C VAL A 241 1.17 10.07 2.20
N SER A 242 0.33 10.64 3.07
CA SER A 242 -1.04 11.05 2.71
C SER A 242 -1.95 9.93 2.18
N ASN A 243 -1.63 8.66 2.44
CA ASN A 243 -2.52 7.55 2.13
C ASN A 243 -3.67 7.50 3.16
N ASP A 244 -4.79 6.89 2.81
CA ASP A 244 -6.00 6.88 3.64
C ASP A 244 -6.57 5.49 3.85
N SER A 245 -6.76 5.10 5.11
CA SER A 245 -7.58 3.93 5.46
C SER A 245 -8.95 4.37 5.94
N THR A 246 -9.98 3.89 5.26
CA THR A 246 -11.37 4.36 5.46
C THR A 246 -12.16 3.48 6.41
N ALA A 247 -11.68 2.25 6.67
CA ALA A 247 -12.39 1.21 7.39
C ALA A 247 -13.81 0.96 6.85
N SER A 248 -13.99 1.08 5.53
CA SER A 248 -15.24 0.85 4.82
C SER A 248 -15.42 -0.60 4.36
N SER A 249 -14.38 -1.44 4.48
CA SER A 249 -14.47 -2.86 4.13
C SER A 249 -15.54 -3.56 4.95
N GLY A 250 -16.45 -4.29 4.30
CA GLY A 250 -17.56 -4.96 4.97
C GLY A 250 -17.13 -6.04 5.95
N VAL A 251 -15.92 -6.61 5.83
CA VAL A 251 -15.41 -7.58 6.81
C VAL A 251 -15.16 -6.95 8.19
N LEU A 252 -15.13 -5.62 8.26
CA LEU A 252 -15.05 -4.85 9.52
C LEU A 252 -16.44 -4.63 10.15
N PHE A 253 -17.53 -4.95 9.46
CA PHE A 253 -18.88 -4.85 9.96
C PHE A 253 -19.35 -6.26 10.35
N GLY A 254 -19.71 -6.47 11.62
CA GLY A 254 -20.09 -7.78 12.16
C GLY A 254 -21.47 -8.27 11.69
N SER A 255 -21.71 -8.37 10.38
CA SER A 255 -22.98 -8.92 9.88
C SER A 255 -23.17 -10.38 10.36
N LEU A 256 -24.43 -10.80 10.52
CA LEU A 256 -24.81 -12.07 11.15
C LEU A 256 -24.13 -13.33 10.54
N PHE A 257 -23.59 -13.21 9.32
CA PHE A 257 -22.90 -14.26 8.58
C PHE A 257 -21.46 -13.91 8.16
N ALA A 258 -20.91 -12.76 8.57
CA ALA A 258 -19.53 -12.37 8.27
C ALA A 258 -18.46 -13.44 8.62
N PRO A 259 -18.60 -14.25 9.69
CA PRO A 259 -17.67 -15.35 9.97
C PRO A 259 -17.71 -16.51 8.96
N LEU A 260 -18.76 -16.61 8.13
CA LEU A 260 -18.89 -17.60 7.06
C LEU A 260 -18.51 -17.03 5.68
N ALA A 261 -18.03 -15.78 5.61
CA ALA A 261 -17.58 -15.18 4.36
C ALA A 261 -16.28 -15.84 3.86
N SER A 262 -16.06 -15.83 2.54
CA SER A 262 -14.85 -16.34 1.88
C SER A 262 -13.58 -15.64 2.36
N THR A 263 -13.68 -14.38 2.79
CA THR A 263 -12.67 -13.67 3.59
C THR A 263 -13.24 -13.39 4.97
N PRO A 264 -12.92 -14.22 5.98
CA PRO A 264 -13.36 -13.97 7.35
C PRO A 264 -12.81 -12.62 7.84
N GLY A 265 -13.66 -11.85 8.54
CA GLY A 265 -13.19 -10.67 9.27
C GLY A 265 -12.17 -11.03 10.36
N PRO A 266 -11.56 -10.02 11.01
CA PRO A 266 -10.69 -10.24 12.16
C PRO A 266 -11.36 -11.18 13.17
N ALA A 267 -10.59 -12.13 13.72
CA ALA A 267 -11.11 -13.06 14.73
C ALA A 267 -11.77 -12.27 15.89
N THR A 268 -12.80 -12.85 16.52
CA THR A 268 -13.45 -12.23 17.69
C THR A 268 -12.42 -11.88 18.77
N GLY A 269 -12.42 -10.62 19.23
CA GLY A 269 -11.42 -10.04 20.12
C GLY A 269 -10.19 -9.40 19.44
N VAL A 270 -10.01 -9.54 18.13
CA VAL A 270 -8.96 -8.86 17.34
C VAL A 270 -9.58 -7.69 16.60
N ASN A 271 -8.98 -6.50 16.73
CA ASN A 271 -9.39 -5.21 16.17
C ASN A 271 -10.91 -5.06 15.96
N CYS A 272 -11.58 -4.37 16.90
CA CYS A 272 -12.97 -3.90 16.74
C CYS A 272 -14.08 -4.94 16.85
N SER A 273 -13.74 -6.18 17.19
CA SER A 273 -14.72 -7.17 17.62
C SER A 273 -14.83 -7.21 19.15
N THR A 274 -15.15 -6.06 19.76
CA THR A 274 -15.90 -6.13 21.03
C THR A 274 -17.28 -6.69 20.70
N ASN A 275 -17.89 -7.38 21.63
CA ASN A 275 -19.05 -8.28 21.53
C ASN A 275 -20.36 -7.63 20.99
N THR A 276 -20.27 -6.42 20.45
CA THR A 276 -21.31 -5.62 19.81
C THR A 276 -20.94 -5.48 18.32
N LEU A 277 -21.57 -6.32 17.50
CA LEU A 277 -21.29 -6.64 16.09
C LEU A 277 -21.50 -5.49 15.06
N GLU A 278 -21.34 -4.22 15.43
CA GLU A 278 -21.98 -3.12 14.68
C GLU A 278 -21.06 -1.95 14.24
N GLN A 279 -19.72 -1.99 14.36
CA GLN A 279 -18.91 -0.77 14.18
C GLN A 279 -17.65 -0.96 13.32
N SER A 280 -17.59 -0.20 12.21
CA SER A 280 -16.34 0.20 11.57
C SER A 280 -15.46 0.92 12.57
N CYS A 281 -14.15 0.81 12.40
CA CYS A 281 -13.21 1.26 13.40
C CYS A 281 -11.86 1.66 12.81
N PRO A 282 -11.05 2.45 13.55
CA PRO A 282 -9.75 2.91 13.09
C PRO A 282 -8.85 1.79 12.58
N GLN A 283 -8.24 2.01 11.41
CA GLN A 283 -7.26 1.11 10.82
C GLN A 283 -5.94 1.81 10.54
N VAL A 284 -4.84 1.05 10.56
CA VAL A 284 -3.50 1.54 10.18
C VAL A 284 -3.53 2.00 8.73
N SER A 285 -3.00 3.19 8.44
CA SER A 285 -3.11 3.77 7.10
C SER A 285 -1.83 3.71 6.27
N GLY A 286 -0.67 4.05 6.84
CA GLY A 286 0.56 4.11 6.07
C GLY A 286 1.07 2.72 5.70
N LEU A 287 1.64 2.00 6.66
CA LEU A 287 2.15 0.65 6.48
C LEU A 287 1.59 -0.28 7.54
N VAL A 288 0.92 -1.35 7.11
CA VAL A 288 0.40 -2.38 8.01
C VAL A 288 1.13 -3.70 7.78
N SER A 289 1.48 -4.36 8.88
CA SER A 289 1.79 -5.79 8.86
C SER A 289 0.60 -6.60 9.33
N VAL A 290 0.37 -7.74 8.69
CA VAL A 290 -0.64 -8.71 9.06
C VAL A 290 0.03 -9.95 9.65
N THR A 291 -0.64 -10.60 10.59
CA THR A 291 -0.26 -11.94 11.05
C THR A 291 -0.22 -12.91 9.88
N ASN A 292 0.61 -13.94 9.99
CA ASN A 292 0.72 -14.96 8.96
C ASN A 292 -0.65 -15.62 8.71
N SER A 293 -0.91 -15.98 7.47
CA SER A 293 -2.12 -16.71 7.07
C SER A 293 -2.24 -18.01 7.86
N ALA A 294 -3.47 -18.53 7.95
CA ALA A 294 -3.72 -19.78 8.67
C ALA A 294 -2.93 -20.95 8.06
N VAL A 295 -2.79 -20.99 6.73
CA VAL A 295 -2.04 -22.04 6.00
C VAL A 295 -0.55 -21.94 6.32
N LEU A 296 0.06 -20.75 6.22
CA LEU A 296 1.48 -20.59 6.55
C LEU A 296 1.74 -20.93 8.02
N SER A 297 0.96 -20.34 8.93
CA SER A 297 1.11 -20.55 10.38
C SER A 297 1.01 -22.02 10.80
N ALA A 298 0.11 -22.79 10.17
CA ALA A 298 -0.10 -24.20 10.49
C ALA A 298 1.04 -25.11 10.00
N ASN A 299 1.78 -24.68 8.97
CA ASN A 299 2.84 -25.48 8.35
C ASN A 299 4.26 -25.03 8.73
N LEU A 300 4.42 -23.84 9.31
CA LEU A 300 5.73 -23.36 9.77
C LEU A 300 6.34 -24.28 10.84
N PRO A 301 7.65 -24.59 10.74
CA PRO A 301 8.34 -25.40 11.72
C PRO A 301 8.16 -24.89 13.15
N THR A 302 7.95 -25.81 14.09
CA THR A 302 7.79 -25.49 15.52
C THR A 302 9.12 -25.34 16.25
N SER A 303 10.23 -25.71 15.62
CA SER A 303 11.59 -25.56 16.14
C SER A 303 12.58 -25.34 15.00
N GLY A 304 13.65 -24.58 15.25
CA GLY A 304 14.72 -24.33 14.29
C GLY A 304 14.40 -23.30 13.21
N LEU A 305 13.18 -22.73 13.21
CA LEU A 305 12.90 -21.51 12.47
C LEU A 305 13.75 -20.38 13.07
N THR A 306 14.31 -19.53 12.21
CA THR A 306 14.94 -18.25 12.61
C THR A 306 14.59 -17.21 11.56
N CYS A 307 14.56 -15.93 11.94
CA CYS A 307 14.24 -14.86 11.02
C CYS A 307 15.49 -14.28 10.33
N PRO A 308 15.34 -13.67 9.14
CA PRO A 308 16.38 -12.88 8.50
C PRO A 308 16.95 -11.80 9.43
N VAL A 309 18.21 -11.44 9.20
CA VAL A 309 18.86 -10.37 9.97
C VAL A 309 18.07 -9.06 9.76
N GLY A 310 17.71 -8.40 10.87
CA GLY A 310 16.92 -7.16 10.85
C GLY A 310 15.40 -7.33 10.78
N HIS A 311 14.88 -8.57 10.81
CA HIS A 311 13.45 -8.88 10.67
C HIS A 311 12.84 -9.44 11.97
N GLY A 312 13.05 -8.70 13.08
CA GLY A 312 12.54 -9.03 14.42
C GLY A 312 13.50 -9.86 15.29
N ASN A 313 13.00 -10.35 16.43
CA ASN A 313 13.73 -11.19 17.38
C ASN A 313 12.99 -12.53 17.60
N ALA A 314 13.66 -13.54 18.18
CA ALA A 314 13.04 -14.78 18.71
C ALA A 314 11.88 -15.36 17.86
N ASP A 315 12.13 -15.61 16.58
CA ASP A 315 11.18 -16.20 15.61
C ASP A 315 9.90 -15.37 15.40
N SER A 316 9.99 -14.04 15.49
CA SER A 316 8.86 -13.12 15.22
C SER A 316 8.18 -13.41 13.86
N CYS A 317 8.96 -13.71 12.83
CA CYS A 317 8.52 -14.15 11.50
C CYS A 317 7.62 -15.40 11.51
N ARG A 318 7.57 -16.14 12.62
CA ARG A 318 6.60 -17.24 12.80
C ARG A 318 5.16 -16.76 12.95
N ASN A 319 4.97 -15.54 13.47
CA ASN A 319 3.66 -15.04 13.85
C ASN A 319 3.14 -13.98 12.88
N TYR A 320 4.01 -13.13 12.33
CA TYR A 320 3.62 -12.03 11.46
C TYR A 320 4.74 -11.61 10.51
N SER A 321 4.40 -10.75 9.54
CA SER A 321 5.34 -10.20 8.57
C SER A 321 6.21 -9.10 9.17
N VAL A 322 7.48 -9.36 9.44
CA VAL A 322 8.37 -8.35 10.07
C VAL A 322 9.29 -7.73 9.02
N PRO A 323 8.96 -6.57 8.43
CA PRO A 323 9.85 -5.91 7.49
C PRO A 323 11.06 -5.27 8.20
N LEU A 324 12.19 -5.19 7.50
CA LEU A 324 13.22 -4.20 7.83
C LEU A 324 12.71 -2.81 7.42
N LEU A 325 12.47 -1.94 8.40
CA LEU A 325 11.99 -0.57 8.20
C LEU A 325 13.09 0.42 8.57
N THR A 326 13.72 1.02 7.57
CA THR A 326 14.78 2.00 7.80
C THR A 326 14.81 3.11 6.77
N ASN A 327 15.23 4.32 7.15
CA ASN A 327 15.36 5.47 6.26
C ASN A 327 14.08 5.88 5.54
N ASN A 328 12.88 5.59 6.07
CA ASN A 328 11.63 5.95 5.40
C ASN A 328 11.04 7.26 5.93
N VAL A 329 10.46 8.06 5.04
CA VAL A 329 9.49 9.08 5.43
C VAL A 329 8.12 8.41 5.39
N ILE A 330 7.53 8.11 6.55
CA ILE A 330 6.16 7.62 6.65
C ILE A 330 5.38 8.69 7.38
N TRP A 331 4.61 9.50 6.66
CA TRP A 331 4.16 10.79 7.19
C TRP A 331 2.70 11.09 6.86
N GLN A 332 1.92 11.47 7.87
CA GLN A 332 0.55 11.96 7.72
C GLN A 332 -0.35 11.04 6.88
N ASN A 333 -0.21 9.73 7.09
CA ASN A 333 -1.15 8.74 6.54
C ASN A 333 -2.40 8.74 7.42
N ARG A 334 -3.58 8.96 6.84
CA ARG A 334 -4.79 9.33 7.55
C ARG A 334 -5.66 8.11 7.84
N SER A 335 -6.02 7.98 9.11
CA SER A 335 -6.91 6.92 9.58
C SER A 335 -8.30 7.49 9.80
N PHE A 336 -9.29 6.79 9.24
CA PHE A 336 -10.69 7.09 9.41
C PHE A 336 -11.49 5.86 9.84
N TYR A 337 -12.74 6.10 10.23
CA TYR A 337 -13.73 5.06 10.41
C TYR A 337 -15.12 5.55 10.02
N ILE A 338 -16.02 4.60 9.79
CA ILE A 338 -17.39 4.88 9.40
C ILE A 338 -18.32 4.88 10.61
N GLY A 339 -19.16 5.89 10.71
CA GLY A 339 -20.21 5.97 11.72
C GLY A 339 -21.49 6.59 11.19
N VAL A 340 -22.48 6.67 12.06
CA VAL A 340 -23.76 7.34 11.77
C VAL A 340 -23.63 8.82 12.14
N GLY A 341 -23.89 9.69 11.17
CA GLY A 341 -23.84 11.14 11.26
C GLY A 341 -25.13 11.80 11.75
N GLY A 342 -25.18 13.12 11.58
CA GLY A 342 -26.40 13.91 11.74
C GLY A 342 -27.39 13.72 10.60
N PHE A 343 -28.52 14.42 10.69
CA PHE A 343 -29.44 14.57 9.56
C PHE A 343 -28.79 15.42 8.45
N GLY A 344 -29.03 15.07 7.19
CA GLY A 344 -28.55 15.84 6.05
C GLY A 344 -29.27 17.19 5.89
N ASP A 345 -28.88 17.95 4.87
CA ASP A 345 -29.42 19.29 4.60
C ASP A 345 -30.95 19.24 4.37
N PRO A 346 -31.76 19.92 5.20
CA PRO A 346 -33.21 19.95 5.06
C PRO A 346 -33.67 20.64 3.78
N THR A 347 -32.85 21.51 3.18
CA THR A 347 -33.17 22.17 1.90
C THR A 347 -33.07 21.22 0.71
N LYS A 348 -32.43 20.05 0.91
CA LYS A 348 -32.22 19.01 -0.10
C LYS A 348 -33.02 17.73 0.17
N ASN A 349 -33.99 17.77 1.10
CA ASN A 349 -34.75 16.62 1.58
C ASN A 349 -33.89 15.48 2.19
N GLN A 350 -32.67 15.79 2.65
CA GLN A 350 -31.75 14.80 3.23
C GLN A 350 -31.90 14.68 4.75
N ASN A 351 -32.85 15.40 5.35
CA ASN A 351 -33.12 15.41 6.78
C ASN A 351 -34.08 14.30 7.26
N GLN A 352 -34.44 13.36 6.38
CA GLN A 352 -35.38 12.29 6.70
C GLN A 352 -34.70 11.11 7.43
N GLN A 353 -33.39 10.94 7.29
CA GLN A 353 -32.59 9.91 7.96
C GLN A 353 -31.21 10.46 8.35
N LYS A 354 -30.55 9.79 9.30
CA LYS A 354 -29.15 10.10 9.61
C LYS A 354 -28.25 9.57 8.49
N GLY A 355 -27.28 10.37 8.06
CA GLY A 355 -26.34 9.97 7.01
C GLY A 355 -25.25 9.02 7.51
N VAL A 356 -24.66 8.26 6.59
CA VAL A 356 -23.37 7.60 6.81
C VAL A 356 -22.28 8.66 6.74
N THR A 357 -21.34 8.66 7.69
CA THR A 357 -20.31 9.71 7.81
C THR A 357 -18.93 9.10 8.06
N LEU A 358 -17.92 9.64 7.37
CA LEU A 358 -16.52 9.35 7.61
C LEU A 358 -16.01 10.23 8.76
N TYR A 359 -15.47 9.61 9.80
CA TYR A 359 -14.94 10.27 10.98
C TYR A 359 -13.43 10.11 11.05
N ASN A 360 -12.73 11.13 11.57
CA ASN A 360 -11.33 11.00 11.94
C ASN A 360 -11.18 9.98 13.06
N SER A 361 -10.30 9.00 12.88
CA SER A 361 -10.01 7.98 13.88
C SER A 361 -9.70 8.56 15.25
N PHE A 362 -10.05 7.84 16.32
CA PHE A 362 -9.83 8.26 17.71
C PHE A 362 -10.57 9.54 18.15
N THR A 363 -11.44 10.07 17.30
CA THR A 363 -12.28 11.23 17.59
C THR A 363 -13.71 10.96 17.16
N THR A 364 -14.64 11.86 17.51
CA THR A 364 -16.00 11.86 16.95
C THR A 364 -16.19 13.00 15.94
N THR A 365 -15.10 13.49 15.34
CA THR A 365 -15.13 14.62 14.41
C THR A 365 -15.22 14.13 12.97
N PRO A 366 -16.23 14.57 12.18
CA PRO A 366 -16.29 14.22 10.77
C PRO A 366 -15.04 14.67 10.02
N ALA A 367 -14.66 13.91 9.00
CA ALA A 367 -13.60 14.30 8.08
C ALA A 367 -13.95 15.64 7.40
N VAL A 368 -12.99 16.56 7.33
CA VAL A 368 -13.21 17.92 6.84
C VAL A 368 -13.07 17.97 5.32
N SER A 369 -14.02 18.60 4.65
CA SER A 369 -13.91 18.87 3.21
C SER A 369 -12.72 19.79 2.90
N GLN A 370 -12.00 19.48 1.83
CA GLN A 370 -10.91 20.31 1.35
C GLN A 370 -11.40 21.67 0.85
N ALA A 371 -10.62 22.73 1.12
CA ALA A 371 -10.88 24.07 0.58
C ALA A 371 -10.30 24.26 -0.84
N SER A 372 -9.31 23.45 -1.21
CA SER A 372 -8.73 23.39 -2.55
C SER A 372 -8.36 21.95 -2.91
N THR A 373 -8.37 21.63 -4.20
CA THR A 373 -7.96 20.35 -4.78
C THR A 373 -6.59 19.95 -4.24
N GLY A 374 -6.53 18.80 -3.58
CA GLY A 374 -5.29 18.22 -3.04
C GLY A 374 -4.83 18.77 -1.68
N ALA A 375 -5.56 19.70 -1.06
CA ALA A 375 -5.18 20.23 0.25
C ALA A 375 -5.23 19.16 1.35
N CYS A 376 -4.32 19.24 2.32
CA CYS A 376 -4.28 18.32 3.45
C CYS A 376 -4.89 18.96 4.71
N PRO A 377 -6.21 18.83 4.95
CA PRO A 377 -6.80 19.28 6.21
C PRO A 377 -6.28 18.42 7.37
N ALA A 378 -6.38 18.97 8.58
CA ALA A 378 -6.04 18.23 9.80
C ALA A 378 -6.88 16.95 9.90
N ALA A 379 -6.21 15.84 10.23
CA ALA A 379 -6.80 14.53 10.35
C ALA A 379 -6.10 13.73 11.45
N SER A 380 -6.63 12.55 11.77
CA SER A 380 -5.94 11.59 12.62
C SER A 380 -4.96 10.78 11.80
N TYR A 381 -3.73 10.67 12.29
CA TYR A 381 -2.65 9.98 11.58
C TYR A 381 -2.35 8.62 12.22
N TRP A 382 -2.06 7.65 11.37
CA TRP A 382 -1.61 6.32 11.78
C TRP A 382 -0.63 5.79 10.73
N GLU A 383 0.65 6.09 10.97
CA GLU A 383 1.74 5.80 10.05
C GLU A 383 2.00 4.30 9.91
N ILE A 384 2.22 3.59 11.01
CA ILE A 384 2.55 2.16 10.98
C ILE A 384 1.83 1.38 12.08
N GLY A 385 1.70 0.07 11.91
CA GLY A 385 1.15 -0.82 12.94
C GLY A 385 0.99 -2.26 12.46
N VAL A 386 0.58 -3.13 13.38
CA VAL A 386 0.19 -4.52 13.09
C VAL A 386 -1.32 -4.62 13.15
N ARG A 387 -1.93 -5.31 12.19
CA ARG A 387 -3.39 -5.55 12.17
C ARG A 387 -3.80 -6.20 13.49
N GLY A 388 -4.64 -5.53 14.26
CA GLY A 388 -4.95 -5.91 15.65
C GLY A 388 -4.71 -4.78 16.65
N ASP A 389 -3.80 -3.86 16.32
CA ASP A 389 -3.54 -2.67 17.12
C ASP A 389 -4.75 -1.75 17.15
N SER A 390 -4.91 -1.01 18.25
CA SER A 390 -6.08 -0.16 18.49
C SER A 390 -5.76 1.34 18.44
N GLY A 391 -4.51 1.70 18.16
CA GLY A 391 -4.06 3.07 17.91
C GLY A 391 -2.55 3.15 17.68
N PRO A 392 -2.01 4.30 17.24
CA PRO A 392 -0.61 4.46 16.83
C PRO A 392 0.43 4.04 17.88
N GLY A 393 0.17 4.32 19.16
CA GLY A 393 1.01 3.87 20.28
C GLY A 393 0.36 2.81 21.17
N ILE A 394 -0.62 2.05 20.63
CA ILE A 394 -1.34 1.02 21.39
C ILE A 394 -1.28 -0.32 20.63
N HIS A 395 -0.24 -1.09 20.95
CA HIS A 395 0.13 -2.37 20.35
C HIS A 395 -0.73 -3.55 20.84
N SER A 396 -2.06 -3.41 20.74
CA SER A 396 -3.05 -4.39 21.20
C SER A 396 -2.97 -5.74 20.48
N SER A 397 -2.33 -5.80 19.32
CA SER A 397 -2.04 -7.07 18.63
C SER A 397 -1.04 -7.96 19.40
N GLY A 398 -0.27 -7.37 20.33
CA GLY A 398 0.85 -8.03 21.00
C GLY A 398 2.14 -8.04 20.18
N PHE A 399 2.14 -7.42 19.00
CA PHE A 399 3.31 -7.26 18.13
C PHE A 399 3.56 -5.77 17.87
N THR A 400 4.82 -5.42 17.58
CA THR A 400 5.22 -4.04 17.33
C THR A 400 6.27 -4.01 16.24
N LEU A 401 6.08 -3.12 15.26
CA LEU A 401 7.07 -2.86 14.22
C LEU A 401 8.26 -2.08 14.79
N ALA A 402 9.41 -2.15 14.12
CA ALA A 402 10.64 -1.52 14.60
C ALA A 402 11.27 -0.61 13.53
N PRO A 403 10.66 0.55 13.23
CA PRO A 403 11.27 1.54 12.34
C PRO A 403 12.57 2.07 12.94
N THR A 404 13.56 2.33 12.10
CA THR A 404 14.81 3.01 12.47
C THR A 404 15.12 4.11 11.47
N TYR A 405 15.83 5.16 11.89
CA TYR A 405 16.23 6.28 11.02
C TYR A 405 15.09 6.81 10.13
N SER A 406 13.86 6.81 10.64
CA SER A 406 12.66 7.12 9.86
C SER A 406 11.95 8.36 10.40
N VAL A 407 11.23 9.07 9.54
CA VAL A 407 10.37 10.19 9.93
C VAL A 407 8.94 9.70 10.08
N LEU A 408 8.34 9.89 11.26
CA LEU A 408 7.02 9.39 11.66
C LEU A 408 6.30 10.44 12.52
N SER A 409 4.96 10.54 12.47
CA SER A 409 4.24 11.50 13.31
C SER A 409 4.29 11.13 14.81
N ASP A 410 4.51 9.86 15.10
CA ASP A 410 4.52 9.22 16.42
C ASP A 410 5.88 8.61 16.78
N ALA A 411 6.99 9.17 16.27
CA ALA A 411 8.35 8.65 16.46
C ALA A 411 8.75 8.35 17.93
N ALA A 412 8.10 8.99 18.91
CA ALA A 412 8.32 8.74 20.33
C ALA A 412 7.91 7.33 20.79
N ASP A 413 7.04 6.64 20.05
CA ASP A 413 6.64 5.25 20.29
C ASP A 413 7.80 4.25 20.05
N TYR A 414 8.85 4.70 19.34
CA TYR A 414 10.01 3.90 18.96
C TYR A 414 11.32 4.52 19.49
N PRO A 415 11.55 4.51 20.82
CA PRO A 415 12.69 5.19 21.43
C PRO A 415 14.03 4.52 21.08
N GLY A 416 15.08 5.33 20.91
CA GLY A 416 16.45 4.84 20.70
C GLY A 416 16.76 4.33 19.29
N ALA A 417 15.86 4.57 18.33
CA ALA A 417 15.95 4.07 16.96
C ALA A 417 16.32 5.16 15.91
N ASN A 418 16.76 6.34 16.34
CA ASN A 418 17.05 7.50 15.49
C ASN A 418 15.88 7.98 14.62
N ASN A 419 14.65 7.67 15.03
CA ASN A 419 13.46 8.17 14.36
C ASN A 419 13.21 9.65 14.70
N LEU A 420 12.60 10.37 13.77
CA LEU A 420 12.35 11.81 13.87
C LEU A 420 10.85 12.09 13.82
N GLY A 421 10.36 12.86 14.80
CA GLY A 421 8.96 13.30 14.89
C GLY A 421 8.65 14.63 14.17
N SER A 422 9.65 15.25 13.57
CA SER A 422 9.55 16.60 12.99
C SER A 422 9.18 16.54 11.51
N ASN A 423 8.41 17.53 11.06
CA ASN A 423 7.92 17.61 9.68
C ASN A 423 9.07 17.49 8.66
N PRO A 424 8.98 16.55 7.69
CA PRO A 424 9.99 16.37 6.63
C PRO A 424 9.97 17.48 5.55
N VAL A 425 9.13 18.51 5.69
CA VAL A 425 9.07 19.69 4.81
C VAL A 425 9.00 19.29 3.33
N LEU A 426 8.06 18.41 3.00
CA LEU A 426 7.80 18.04 1.60
C LEU A 426 7.35 19.28 0.81
N LEU A 427 7.88 19.46 -0.40
CA LEU A 427 7.66 20.66 -1.22
C LEU A 427 6.18 20.90 -1.54
N SER A 428 5.41 19.84 -1.78
CA SER A 428 3.96 19.90 -1.96
C SER A 428 3.34 18.54 -1.63
N GLN A 429 2.57 18.46 -0.54
CA GLN A 429 1.79 17.26 -0.23
C GLN A 429 0.47 17.26 -0.98
N TYR A 430 -0.02 16.06 -1.28
CA TYR A 430 -1.26 15.84 -2.02
C TYR A 430 -2.10 14.82 -1.26
N CYS A 431 -3.28 15.26 -0.80
CA CYS A 431 -4.19 14.45 0.00
C CYS A 431 -5.52 14.18 -0.68
N ASN A 432 -6.10 13.01 -0.38
CA ASN A 432 -7.44 12.65 -0.80
C ASN A 432 -8.49 13.53 -0.11
N GLY A 433 -9.59 13.71 -0.81
CA GLY A 433 -10.78 14.42 -0.44
C GLY A 433 -11.80 14.35 -1.58
N SER A 434 -12.30 15.49 -2.03
CA SER A 434 -13.43 15.52 -2.97
C SER A 434 -13.01 15.15 -4.39
N ARG A 435 -13.77 14.26 -5.02
CA ARG A 435 -13.66 13.97 -6.46
C ARG A 435 -14.01 15.18 -7.33
N VAL A 436 -14.93 16.03 -6.85
CA VAL A 436 -15.26 17.28 -7.53
C VAL A 436 -14.44 18.42 -6.91
N PRO A 437 -13.64 19.14 -7.71
CA PRO A 437 -12.82 20.24 -7.20
C PRO A 437 -13.66 21.25 -6.44
N PRO A 438 -13.37 21.55 -5.16
CA PRO A 438 -14.14 22.52 -4.39
C PRO A 438 -14.10 23.93 -5.02
N GLU A 439 -13.07 24.25 -5.78
CA GLU A 439 -12.86 25.58 -6.34
C GLU A 439 -13.67 25.89 -7.60
N VAL A 440 -14.34 24.88 -8.18
CA VAL A 440 -15.22 25.04 -9.37
C VAL A 440 -16.70 25.04 -9.00
N GLY A 441 -17.05 25.03 -7.72
CA GLY A 441 -18.43 25.16 -7.24
C GLY A 441 -19.34 23.98 -7.56
N GLY A 442 -18.78 22.86 -8.04
CA GLY A 442 -19.52 21.63 -8.28
C GLY A 442 -19.72 20.87 -6.97
N MET A 443 -20.95 20.82 -6.46
CA MET A 443 -21.34 19.69 -5.62
C MET A 443 -21.54 18.51 -6.57
N GLY A 444 -20.90 17.37 -6.31
CA GLY A 444 -21.06 16.19 -7.16
C GLY A 444 -22.53 15.74 -7.27
N TRP A 445 -22.79 14.73 -8.09
CA TRP A 445 -24.13 14.11 -8.14
C TRP A 445 -24.52 13.59 -6.75
N GLU A 446 -25.34 14.37 -6.04
CA GLU A 446 -25.94 13.97 -4.77
C GLU A 446 -27.07 13.00 -5.06
N VAL A 447 -26.78 11.70 -4.92
CA VAL A 447 -27.84 10.74 -4.65
C VAL A 447 -28.22 10.95 -3.19
N PRO A 448 -29.50 11.22 -2.84
CA PRO A 448 -29.92 11.39 -1.46
C PRO A 448 -29.44 10.22 -0.59
N PRO A 449 -28.87 10.47 0.61
CA PRO A 449 -28.52 9.41 1.53
C PRO A 449 -29.75 8.54 1.82
N GLY A 450 -29.66 7.23 1.54
CA GLY A 450 -30.74 6.27 1.79
C GLY A 450 -31.60 5.86 0.59
N THR A 451 -31.27 6.27 -0.64
CA THR A 451 -31.89 5.72 -1.85
C THR A 451 -30.91 4.79 -2.58
N ASN A 452 -31.32 3.54 -2.82
CA ASN A 452 -30.63 2.63 -3.72
C ASN A 452 -30.53 3.23 -5.14
N GLU A 453 -29.52 2.81 -5.90
CA GLU A 453 -29.13 3.38 -7.21
C GLU A 453 -30.19 3.28 -8.32
N THR A 454 -31.44 2.92 -8.00
CA THR A 454 -32.54 2.71 -8.96
C THR A 454 -33.88 3.37 -8.64
N ASN A 455 -34.04 4.26 -7.66
CA ASN A 455 -35.32 4.96 -7.49
C ASN A 455 -35.22 6.47 -7.23
N ALA A 456 -35.12 7.22 -8.33
CA ALA A 456 -35.40 8.66 -8.40
C ALA A 456 -36.90 9.00 -8.17
N LEU A 457 -37.57 8.40 -7.17
CA LEU A 457 -38.94 8.74 -6.79
C LEU A 457 -39.11 8.77 -5.26
N PRO A 458 -39.82 9.78 -4.71
CA PRO A 458 -40.12 9.84 -3.29
C PRO A 458 -41.10 8.71 -2.93
N THR A 459 -40.60 7.68 -2.25
CA THR A 459 -41.46 6.65 -1.66
C THR A 459 -42.20 7.24 -0.45
N PRO A 460 -43.54 7.14 -0.37
CA PRO A 460 -44.29 7.67 0.76
C PRO A 460 -44.08 6.85 2.03
N VAL A 461 -44.14 7.55 3.16
CA VAL A 461 -44.03 7.03 4.52
C VAL A 461 -45.23 6.11 4.81
N PHE A 462 -44.95 4.91 5.35
CA PHE A 462 -45.83 3.77 5.65
C PHE A 462 -45.91 2.67 4.57
N SER A 463 -44.86 1.85 4.51
CA SER A 463 -44.90 0.47 3.99
C SER A 463 -43.80 -0.36 4.64
N LEU A 464 -44.14 -1.58 5.12
CA LEU A 464 -43.15 -2.63 5.40
C LEU A 464 -42.73 -3.22 4.06
N THR A 465 -41.69 -2.65 3.47
CA THR A 465 -41.06 -3.17 2.26
C THR A 465 -39.60 -3.46 2.61
N PRO A 466 -39.17 -4.74 2.69
CA PRO A 466 -37.77 -5.06 2.91
C PRO A 466 -36.96 -4.61 1.70
N ALA A 467 -35.90 -3.84 1.94
CA ALA A 467 -34.86 -3.55 0.96
C ALA A 467 -33.52 -3.61 1.68
N ALA A 468 -32.93 -4.80 1.67
CA ALA A 468 -31.51 -4.99 1.90
C ALA A 468 -30.98 -5.63 0.63
N THR A 469 -30.13 -4.93 -0.11
CA THR A 469 -29.13 -5.62 -0.93
C THR A 469 -27.95 -5.83 -0.01
N VAL A 470 -27.89 -7.03 0.55
CA VAL A 470 -26.60 -7.67 0.80
C VAL A 470 -26.02 -7.87 -0.59
N ASP A 471 -24.94 -7.17 -0.96
CA ASP A 471 -24.08 -7.73 -2.01
C ASP A 471 -23.36 -8.91 -1.36
N GLU A 472 -23.29 -10.05 -2.04
CA GLU A 472 -22.84 -11.34 -1.47
C GLU A 472 -21.35 -11.35 -1.06
N GLY A 473 -20.77 -10.19 -0.77
CA GLY A 473 -19.37 -9.97 -0.48
C GLY A 473 -18.74 -8.91 0.37
N ASN A 474 -19.55 -8.28 1.22
CA ASN A 474 -19.07 -7.36 2.22
C ASN A 474 -18.45 -6.09 1.61
N ASN A 475 -19.09 -5.44 0.61
CA ASN A 475 -18.79 -4.04 0.28
C ASN A 475 -19.98 -3.12 0.58
N TRP A 476 -20.27 -2.96 1.88
CA TRP A 476 -21.42 -2.20 2.39
C TRP A 476 -21.38 -0.70 2.04
N ILE A 477 -20.20 -0.15 1.75
CA ILE A 477 -19.98 1.30 1.59
C ILE A 477 -18.98 1.58 0.47
N ASN A 478 -19.47 2.10 -0.66
CA ASN A 478 -18.62 2.61 -1.73
C ASN A 478 -18.31 4.09 -1.50
N LEU A 479 -17.04 4.40 -1.16
CA LEU A 479 -16.61 5.78 -0.95
C LEU A 479 -16.22 6.42 -2.28
N ARG A 480 -16.83 7.58 -2.58
CA ARG A 480 -16.36 8.45 -3.67
C ARG A 480 -15.29 9.39 -3.15
N TRP A 481 -14.10 9.30 -3.71
CA TRP A 481 -12.95 10.12 -3.33
C TRP A 481 -12.19 10.62 -4.56
N GLY A 482 -11.30 11.57 -4.33
CA GLY A 482 -10.36 12.12 -5.29
C GLY A 482 -9.45 13.13 -4.58
N PRO A 483 -8.86 14.11 -5.26
CA PRO A 483 -8.85 14.23 -6.71
C PRO A 483 -8.10 13.04 -7.33
N LEU A 484 -8.35 12.75 -8.60
CA LEU A 484 -7.56 11.80 -9.38
C LEU A 484 -6.93 12.57 -10.55
N ASP A 485 -6.16 13.60 -10.19
CA ASP A 485 -5.53 14.53 -11.13
C ASP A 485 -4.12 14.84 -10.64
N MET A 486 -3.19 15.07 -11.57
CA MET A 486 -1.83 15.52 -11.26
C MET A 486 -1.71 17.04 -11.33
N THR A 487 -2.76 17.75 -11.72
CA THR A 487 -2.78 19.21 -11.78
C THR A 487 -4.03 19.78 -11.14
N ASN A 488 -3.91 20.96 -10.53
CA ASN A 488 -5.06 21.65 -10.00
C ASN A 488 -5.90 22.18 -11.19
N PRO A 489 -7.18 21.80 -11.31
CA PRO A 489 -7.98 22.10 -12.50
C PRO A 489 -8.35 23.58 -12.66
N LYS A 490 -8.13 24.41 -11.62
CA LYS A 490 -8.35 25.86 -11.67
C LYS A 490 -7.08 26.64 -11.97
N THR A 491 -5.94 26.21 -11.45
CA THR A 491 -4.68 26.96 -11.52
C THR A 491 -3.64 26.34 -12.46
N ASN A 492 -3.84 25.08 -12.90
CA ASN A 492 -2.88 24.25 -13.62
C ASN A 492 -1.56 24.02 -12.88
N ALA A 493 -1.50 24.29 -11.57
CA ALA A 493 -0.34 23.95 -10.75
C ALA A 493 -0.22 22.43 -10.62
N VAL A 494 0.99 21.89 -10.70
CA VAL A 494 1.26 20.47 -10.46
C VAL A 494 0.91 20.13 -9.00
N LEU A 495 0.15 19.05 -8.81
CA LEU A 495 -0.21 18.49 -7.52
C LEU A 495 0.80 17.41 -7.14
N GLY A 496 1.25 17.43 -5.89
CA GLY A 496 2.23 16.49 -5.38
C GLY A 496 3.65 16.79 -5.84
N ASN A 497 4.52 17.11 -4.90
CA ASN A 497 5.97 17.14 -5.05
C ASN A 497 6.58 16.67 -3.73
N TYR A 498 7.06 15.44 -3.73
CA TYR A 498 7.56 14.77 -2.53
C TYR A 498 9.07 14.85 -2.38
N GLY A 499 9.72 15.77 -3.10
CA GLY A 499 11.04 16.23 -2.72
C GLY A 499 10.98 16.94 -1.36
N ILE A 500 12.07 16.87 -0.61
CA ILE A 500 12.21 17.59 0.66
C ILE A 500 12.77 19.00 0.41
N GLY A 501 12.27 19.98 1.15
CA GLY A 501 12.73 21.37 1.07
C GLY A 501 13.86 21.68 2.05
N GLY A 502 14.53 22.82 1.86
CA GLY A 502 15.57 23.30 2.77
C GLY A 502 15.07 23.41 4.22
N GLY A 503 15.88 22.91 5.16
CA GLY A 503 15.53 22.83 6.58
C GLY A 503 14.64 21.65 6.95
N SER A 504 14.43 20.70 6.04
CA SER A 504 13.77 19.43 6.33
C SER A 504 14.46 18.66 7.46
N SER A 505 13.67 18.01 8.32
CA SER A 505 14.17 17.10 9.35
C SER A 505 14.87 15.87 8.76
N ALA A 506 14.62 15.53 7.50
CA ALA A 506 15.14 14.34 6.84
C ALA A 506 16.56 14.50 6.29
N ILE A 507 17.08 15.74 6.20
CA ILE A 507 18.36 16.04 5.55
C ILE A 507 19.54 15.54 6.37
N ASP A 508 20.42 14.75 5.76
CA ASP A 508 21.63 14.16 6.33
C ASP A 508 21.35 13.39 7.62
N LYS A 509 20.37 12.47 7.61
CA LYS A 509 19.93 11.72 8.81
C LYS A 509 19.73 10.22 8.57
N ALA A 510 19.93 9.72 7.35
CA ALA A 510 19.74 8.32 7.06
C ALA A 510 20.92 7.46 7.55
N ASP A 511 20.66 6.17 7.73
CA ASP A 511 21.72 5.16 7.85
C ASP A 511 22.28 4.81 6.46
N ASP A 512 23.44 5.37 6.13
CA ASP A 512 24.15 5.14 4.87
C ASP A 512 24.53 3.68 4.63
N SER A 513 24.59 2.84 5.67
CA SER A 513 24.99 1.43 5.51
C SER A 513 23.97 0.59 4.73
N VAL A 514 22.72 1.08 4.66
CA VAL A 514 21.59 0.42 3.99
C VAL A 514 20.99 1.27 2.87
N SER A 515 21.37 2.54 2.74
CA SER A 515 20.86 3.43 1.70
C SER A 515 21.26 2.96 0.29
N PRO A 516 20.33 2.99 -0.69
CA PRO A 516 20.66 2.79 -2.09
C PRO A 516 21.65 3.85 -2.59
N SER A 517 22.45 3.52 -3.61
CA SER A 517 23.45 4.44 -4.18
C SER A 517 22.84 5.66 -4.90
N THR A 518 21.56 5.56 -5.29
CA THR A 518 20.84 6.64 -5.97
C THR A 518 19.45 6.84 -5.37
N ASP A 519 18.92 8.05 -5.51
CA ASP A 519 17.57 8.43 -5.10
C ASP A 519 16.51 8.14 -6.19
N TYR A 520 15.26 8.57 -5.93
CA TYR A 520 14.13 8.47 -6.85
C TYR A 520 14.37 9.12 -8.24
N PHE A 521 15.17 10.19 -8.31
CA PHE A 521 15.49 10.89 -9.56
C PHE A 521 16.77 10.37 -10.22
N GLY A 522 17.46 9.40 -9.60
CA GLY A 522 18.74 8.88 -10.06
C GLY A 522 19.94 9.74 -9.63
N HIS A 523 19.77 10.70 -8.72
CA HIS A 523 20.88 11.43 -8.12
C HIS A 523 21.67 10.52 -7.18
N THR A 524 22.99 10.72 -7.11
CA THR A 524 23.86 9.95 -6.21
C THR A 524 23.65 10.33 -4.75
N ARG A 525 23.75 9.34 -3.87
CA ARG A 525 23.73 9.53 -2.41
C ARG A 525 25.08 9.19 -1.78
N PRO A 526 25.51 9.90 -0.72
CA PRO A 526 24.94 11.16 -0.23
C PRO A 526 25.33 12.35 -1.13
N SER A 527 24.46 13.36 -1.22
CA SER A 527 24.78 14.68 -1.78
C SER A 527 25.29 15.67 -0.72
N GLY A 528 25.11 15.34 0.57
CA GLY A 528 25.59 16.08 1.72
C GLY A 528 26.59 15.29 2.59
N ALA A 529 26.38 15.34 3.90
CA ALA A 529 27.19 14.62 4.89
C ALA A 529 26.78 13.15 5.04
N GLU A 530 25.48 12.88 4.96
CA GLU A 530 24.85 11.55 5.04
C GLU A 530 23.71 11.52 4.03
N SER A 531 23.16 10.34 3.70
CA SER A 531 21.99 10.28 2.83
C SER A 531 20.77 10.86 3.54
N ASP A 532 19.78 11.30 2.76
CA ASP A 532 18.53 11.78 3.31
C ASP A 532 17.52 10.67 3.57
N ILE A 533 16.73 10.83 4.62
CA ILE A 533 15.60 9.95 4.90
C ILE A 533 14.51 10.15 3.83
N GLY A 534 13.97 9.05 3.31
CA GLY A 534 12.94 9.05 2.27
C GLY A 534 13.49 8.88 0.86
N ALA A 535 12.60 9.01 -0.13
CA ALA A 535 12.86 8.64 -1.53
C ALA A 535 13.78 9.59 -2.29
N VAL A 536 13.81 10.87 -1.89
CA VAL A 536 14.52 11.94 -2.62
C VAL A 536 15.72 12.41 -1.80
N GLU A 537 16.85 12.55 -2.46
CA GLU A 537 18.03 13.22 -1.91
C GLU A 537 17.91 14.72 -2.20
N PHE A 538 18.05 15.53 -1.17
CA PHE A 538 18.15 16.97 -1.23
C PHE A 538 19.51 17.37 -1.78
N ALA A 539 19.47 18.04 -2.92
CA ALA A 539 20.60 18.82 -3.39
C ALA A 539 20.28 20.30 -3.14
N GLU A 540 21.09 20.98 -2.31
CA GLU A 540 21.08 22.44 -2.33
C GLU A 540 21.41 22.89 -3.75
N ALA A 541 20.58 23.77 -4.32
CA ALA A 541 20.92 24.40 -5.58
C ALA A 541 22.29 25.07 -5.41
N ALA A 542 23.30 24.60 -6.16
CA ALA A 542 24.60 25.24 -6.19
C ALA A 542 24.36 26.74 -6.40
N ALA A 543 24.94 27.57 -5.52
CA ALA A 543 24.86 29.02 -5.68
C ALA A 543 25.28 29.33 -7.12
N ALA A 544 24.35 29.84 -7.93
CA ALA A 544 24.65 30.20 -9.30
C ALA A 544 25.65 31.34 -9.24
N ASP A 545 26.93 31.03 -9.40
CA ASP A 545 27.95 32.03 -9.64
C ASP A 545 27.75 32.52 -11.08
N LEU A 546 26.84 33.48 -11.23
CA LEU A 546 26.66 34.23 -12.46
C LEU A 546 27.81 35.23 -12.54
N ASP A 547 28.93 34.78 -13.10
CA ASP A 547 30.08 35.65 -13.33
C ASP A 547 29.76 36.62 -14.47
N VAL A 548 29.83 37.94 -14.17
CA VAL A 548 29.46 39.00 -15.12
C VAL A 548 30.73 39.56 -15.75
N THR A 549 30.86 39.47 -17.07
CA THR A 549 32.01 40.07 -17.78
C THR A 549 31.84 41.60 -17.91
N PRO A 550 32.92 42.40 -17.76
CA PRO A 550 34.30 41.97 -17.50
C PRO A 550 34.55 41.61 -16.02
N SER A 551 35.30 40.52 -15.78
CA SER A 551 35.69 40.05 -14.44
C SER A 551 36.61 41.00 -13.67
N ALA A 552 37.02 42.10 -14.29
CA ALA A 552 37.74 43.20 -13.65
C ALA A 552 36.83 44.05 -12.73
N LEU A 553 35.51 43.92 -12.83
CA LEU A 553 34.54 44.65 -12.01
C LEU A 553 33.89 43.71 -10.99
N ALA A 554 33.98 44.05 -9.71
CA ALA A 554 33.32 43.31 -8.63
C ALA A 554 31.91 43.89 -8.38
N PHE A 555 30.87 43.11 -8.69
CA PHE A 555 29.48 43.51 -8.49
C PHE A 555 28.93 43.18 -7.09
N GLY A 556 29.68 42.40 -6.30
CA GLY A 556 29.25 41.92 -4.98
C GLY A 556 28.05 40.96 -5.06
N SER A 557 27.45 40.64 -3.92
CA SER A 557 26.22 39.82 -3.87
C SER A 557 25.00 40.67 -4.27
N VAL A 558 24.38 40.36 -5.41
CA VAL A 558 23.19 41.06 -5.92
C VAL A 558 21.97 40.13 -5.84
N ARG A 559 20.84 40.64 -5.33
CA ARG A 559 19.60 39.85 -5.23
C ARG A 559 19.05 39.55 -6.62
N ASN A 560 18.64 38.30 -6.86
CA ASN A 560 18.06 37.90 -8.14
C ASN A 560 16.87 38.81 -8.52
N GLY A 561 16.83 39.29 -9.77
CA GLY A 561 15.82 40.22 -10.29
C GLY A 561 16.05 41.70 -9.95
N THR A 562 17.22 42.08 -9.43
CA THR A 562 17.57 43.49 -9.15
C THR A 562 18.74 43.97 -10.00
N THR A 563 18.72 45.24 -10.40
CA THR A 563 19.83 45.88 -11.13
C THR A 563 20.92 46.27 -10.13
N SER A 564 22.17 45.89 -10.41
CA SER A 564 23.32 46.33 -9.62
C SER A 564 23.56 47.84 -9.77
N ALA A 565 24.29 48.43 -8.81
CA ALA A 565 24.74 49.81 -8.96
C ALA A 565 25.70 49.93 -10.16
N ALA A 566 25.58 51.02 -10.94
CA ALA A 566 26.42 51.25 -12.10
C ALA A 566 27.91 51.21 -11.72
N GLN A 567 28.67 50.35 -12.40
CA GLN A 567 30.12 50.26 -12.31
C GLN A 567 30.71 50.88 -13.57
N PHE A 568 31.76 51.68 -13.44
CA PHE A 568 32.44 52.33 -14.55
C PHE A 568 33.80 51.67 -14.76
N VAL A 569 34.18 51.45 -16.02
CA VAL A 569 35.51 50.99 -16.44
C VAL A 569 36.40 52.18 -16.72
#